data_AF-A0A1Q7NMK1-F1
#
_entry.id   AF-A0A1Q7NMK1-F1
#
_cell.length_a   1.000
_cell.length_b   1.000
_cell.length_c   1.000
_cell.angle_alpha   90.00
_cell.angle_beta   90.00
_cell.angle_gamma   90.00
#
_symmetry.space_group_name_H-M   'P 1'
#
loop_
_entity.id
_entity.type
_entity.pdbx_description
1 polymer ?
#
loop_
_entity_poly.entity_id
_entity_poly.type
_entity_poly.pdbx_seq_one_letter_code
_entity_poly.pdbx_strand_id
1 'polypeptide(L)'
;MWRFGRGMMLIPTPKLMDSLIRRVPRGKLITVGTIRKKLAAEYGADVTCPLTTGIFIRIAAEAAEEARAQGTKRITPYWRVVRDNGELNPKFPGGVSRQSRYLRAEGFAFLRDSKRPIVKEFEERQFRLR
;
A
#
# COMPACT_ATOMS: atom_id res chain seq x y z
N MET A 1 -8.25 -25.65 4.69
CA MET A 1 -8.19 -24.19 4.92
C MET A 1 -8.06 -23.49 3.57
N TRP A 2 -8.94 -22.54 3.22
CA TRP A 2 -8.86 -21.87 1.91
C TRP A 2 -7.84 -20.73 1.99
N ARG A 3 -6.82 -20.74 1.13
CA ARG A 3 -5.62 -19.87 1.25
C ARG A 3 -5.90 -18.37 1.13
N PHE A 4 -7.02 -17.99 0.50
CA PHE A 4 -7.31 -16.60 0.12
C PHE A 4 -8.68 -16.09 0.58
N GLY A 5 -9.36 -16.87 1.42
CA GLY A 5 -10.75 -16.63 1.87
C GLY A 5 -11.77 -17.53 1.17
N ARG A 6 -13.05 -17.37 1.52
CA ARG A 6 -14.18 -18.10 0.92
C ARG A 6 -15.17 -17.11 0.30
N GLY A 7 -15.97 -17.58 -0.65
CA GLY A 7 -17.07 -16.81 -1.24
C GLY A 7 -16.69 -16.00 -2.49
N MET A 8 -17.48 -14.98 -2.78
CA MET A 8 -17.33 -14.08 -3.92
C MET A 8 -16.02 -13.30 -3.81
N MET A 9 -15.23 -13.34 -4.88
CA MET A 9 -13.94 -12.66 -4.95
C MET A 9 -13.98 -11.46 -5.88
N LEU A 10 -13.72 -10.28 -5.32
CA LEU A 10 -13.47 -9.08 -6.11
C LEU A 10 -12.06 -9.16 -6.74
N ILE A 11 -12.01 -9.03 -8.06
CA ILE A 11 -10.79 -8.69 -8.79
C ILE A 11 -10.77 -7.17 -8.96
N PRO A 12 -9.92 -6.43 -8.21
CA PRO A 12 -9.92 -4.98 -8.27
C PRO A 12 -9.29 -4.48 -9.57
N THR A 13 -9.26 -3.17 -9.81
CA THR A 13 -8.49 -2.56 -10.91
C THR A 13 -7.30 -1.77 -10.38
N PRO A 14 -6.25 -1.52 -11.20
CA PRO A 14 -5.18 -0.60 -10.83
C PRO A 14 -5.67 0.80 -10.45
N LYS A 15 -6.71 1.31 -11.14
CA LYS A 15 -7.32 2.61 -10.84
C LYS A 15 -7.96 2.65 -9.44
N LEU A 16 -8.59 1.55 -9.00
CA LEU A 16 -9.15 1.46 -7.65
C LEU A 16 -8.05 1.50 -6.56
N MET A 17 -6.93 0.83 -6.80
CA MET A 17 -5.78 0.89 -5.91
C MET A 17 -5.22 2.31 -5.84
N ASP A 18 -5.01 2.94 -7.01
CA ASP A 18 -4.54 4.32 -7.13
C ASP A 18 -5.44 5.30 -6.35
N SER A 19 -6.76 5.25 -6.60
CA SER A 19 -7.72 6.15 -5.94
C SER A 19 -7.74 5.97 -4.42
N LEU A 20 -7.64 4.73 -3.92
CA LEU A 20 -7.61 4.47 -2.48
C LEU A 20 -6.31 4.95 -1.84
N ILE A 21 -5.17 4.68 -2.47
CA ILE A 21 -3.85 5.06 -1.94
C ILE A 21 -3.71 6.59 -1.90
N ARG A 22 -4.25 7.30 -2.89
CA ARG A 22 -4.27 8.78 -2.91
C ARG A 22 -5.01 9.40 -1.72
N ARG A 23 -5.95 8.69 -1.11
CA ARG A 23 -6.68 9.16 0.08
C ARG A 23 -5.87 9.09 1.38
N VAL A 24 -4.77 8.35 1.40
CA VAL A 24 -3.94 8.19 2.61
C VAL A 24 -3.18 9.49 2.84
N PRO A 25 -3.40 10.22 3.95
CA PRO A 25 -2.75 11.51 4.19
C PRO A 25 -1.28 11.33 4.59
N ARG A 26 -0.51 12.41 4.50
CA ARG A 26 0.90 12.46 4.94
C ARG A 26 1.01 12.05 6.40
N GLY A 27 2.03 11.25 6.73
CA GLY A 27 2.28 10.79 8.10
C GLY A 27 1.35 9.66 8.57
N LYS A 28 0.46 9.16 7.69
CA LYS A 28 -0.35 7.96 7.92
C LYS A 28 0.01 6.84 6.95
N LEU A 29 -0.33 5.61 7.33
CA LEU A 29 -0.06 4.40 6.57
C LEU A 29 -1.35 3.66 6.26
N ILE A 30 -1.30 2.76 5.29
CA ILE A 30 -2.35 1.76 5.08
C ILE A 30 -1.72 0.40 4.84
N THR A 31 -2.38 -0.66 5.28
CA THR A 31 -1.93 -2.03 5.03
C THR A 31 -2.62 -2.63 3.82
N VAL A 32 -1.96 -3.57 3.15
CA VAL A 32 -2.54 -4.34 2.04
C VAL A 32 -3.85 -5.03 2.46
N GLY A 33 -3.89 -5.58 3.67
CA GLY A 33 -5.07 -6.22 4.26
C GLY A 33 -6.22 -5.24 4.48
N THR A 34 -5.94 -4.02 4.95
CA THR A 34 -6.96 -2.97 5.10
C THR A 34 -7.55 -2.56 3.75
N ILE A 35 -6.72 -2.41 2.71
CA ILE A 35 -7.19 -2.14 1.34
C ILE A 35 -8.13 -3.26 0.87
N ARG A 36 -7.73 -4.52 1.04
CA ARG A 36 -8.54 -5.69 0.64
C ARG A 36 -9.88 -5.76 1.39
N LYS A 37 -9.87 -5.54 2.71
CA LYS A 37 -11.10 -5.54 3.51
C LYS A 37 -12.05 -4.43 3.08
N LYS A 38 -11.53 -3.21 2.83
CA LYS A 38 -12.35 -2.08 2.37
C LYS A 38 -12.99 -2.38 1.01
N LEU A 39 -12.20 -2.85 0.05
CA LEU A 39 -12.69 -3.13 -1.30
C LEU A 39 -13.71 -4.28 -1.32
N ALA A 40 -13.50 -5.35 -0.55
CA ALA A 40 -14.48 -6.42 -0.41
C ALA A 40 -15.82 -5.87 0.11
N ALA A 41 -15.79 -5.10 1.20
CA ALA A 41 -16.99 -4.50 1.79
C ALA A 41 -17.68 -3.51 0.85
N GLU A 42 -16.92 -2.63 0.17
CA GLU A 42 -17.46 -1.60 -0.72
C GLU A 42 -18.18 -2.17 -1.95
N TYR A 43 -17.74 -3.33 -2.44
CA TYR A 43 -18.30 -3.98 -3.62
C TYR A 43 -19.17 -5.20 -3.31
N GLY A 44 -19.53 -5.43 -2.04
CA GLY A 44 -20.38 -6.54 -1.62
C GLY A 44 -19.77 -7.93 -1.90
N ALA A 45 -18.44 -8.04 -1.92
CA ALA A 45 -17.72 -9.30 -2.07
C ALA A 45 -17.21 -9.81 -0.71
N ASP A 46 -17.00 -11.12 -0.60
CA ASP A 46 -16.46 -11.72 0.62
C ASP A 46 -14.96 -11.44 0.78
N VAL A 47 -14.22 -11.43 -0.34
CA VAL A 47 -12.78 -11.14 -0.34
C VAL A 47 -12.35 -10.37 -1.58
N THR A 48 -11.28 -9.58 -1.44
CA THR A 48 -10.52 -9.07 -2.59
C THR A 48 -9.32 -9.97 -2.88
N CYS A 49 -9.10 -10.29 -4.16
CA CYS A 49 -8.02 -11.17 -4.62
C CYS A 49 -6.64 -10.66 -4.17
N PRO A 50 -5.89 -11.42 -3.35
CA PRO A 50 -4.60 -10.97 -2.83
C PRO A 50 -3.53 -10.87 -3.91
N LEU A 51 -3.59 -11.72 -4.94
CA LEU A 51 -2.61 -11.76 -6.02
C LEU A 51 -2.68 -10.47 -6.85
N THR A 52 -3.86 -10.18 -7.40
CA THR A 52 -4.05 -8.99 -8.23
C THR A 52 -3.95 -7.71 -7.40
N THR A 53 -4.34 -7.71 -6.13
CA THR A 53 -4.08 -6.58 -5.23
C THR A 53 -2.59 -6.23 -5.17
N GLY A 54 -1.71 -7.20 -4.94
CA GLY A 54 -0.27 -6.96 -4.89
C GLY A 54 0.29 -6.46 -6.22
N ILE A 55 -0.16 -7.04 -7.34
CA ILE A 55 0.24 -6.63 -8.70
C ILE A 55 -0.22 -5.19 -8.98
N PHE A 56 -1.48 -4.86 -8.67
CA PHE A 56 -2.09 -3.58 -9.02
C PHE A 56 -1.62 -2.42 -8.13
N ILE A 57 -1.29 -2.68 -6.85
CA ILE A 57 -0.57 -1.70 -6.03
C ILE A 57 0.80 -1.39 -6.64
N ARG A 58 1.52 -2.41 -7.15
CA ARG A 58 2.80 -2.18 -7.84
C ARG A 58 2.59 -1.37 -9.13
N ILE A 59 1.60 -1.68 -9.96
CA ILE A 59 1.29 -0.90 -11.17
C ILE A 59 1.05 0.58 -10.80
N ALA A 60 0.24 0.85 -9.77
CA ALA A 60 0.00 2.21 -9.30
C ALA A 60 1.30 2.90 -8.81
N ALA A 61 2.21 2.16 -8.20
CA ALA A 61 3.51 2.67 -7.76
C ALA A 61 4.45 3.01 -8.93
N GLU A 62 4.56 2.13 -9.94
CA GLU A 62 5.38 2.39 -11.13
C GLU A 62 4.83 3.60 -11.91
N ALA A 63 3.51 3.65 -12.12
CA ALA A 63 2.84 4.79 -12.78
C ALA A 63 3.06 6.11 -12.02
N ALA A 64 3.09 6.08 -10.69
CA ALA A 64 3.41 7.26 -9.87
C ALA A 64 4.84 7.76 -10.11
N GLU A 65 5.80 6.85 -10.27
CA GLU A 65 7.20 7.20 -10.51
C GLU A 65 7.45 7.66 -11.95
N GLU A 66 6.75 7.10 -12.93
CA GLU A 66 6.71 7.61 -14.31
C GLU A 66 6.17 9.04 -14.36
N ALA A 67 5.03 9.30 -13.70
CA ALA A 67 4.45 10.63 -13.60
C ALA A 67 5.41 11.62 -12.91
N ARG A 68 6.15 11.18 -11.88
CA ARG A 68 7.20 11.97 -11.21
C ARG A 68 8.33 12.32 -12.17
N ALA A 69 8.78 11.38 -12.99
CA ALA A 69 9.82 11.61 -13.98
C ALA A 69 9.38 12.63 -15.06
N GLN A 70 8.08 12.69 -15.35
CA GLN A 70 7.46 13.69 -16.23
C GLN A 70 7.18 15.04 -15.55
N GLY A 71 7.61 15.24 -14.29
CA GLY A 71 7.46 16.50 -13.57
C GLY A 71 6.15 16.66 -12.79
N THR A 72 5.32 15.62 -12.70
CA THR A 72 4.11 15.66 -11.86
C THR A 72 4.48 15.77 -10.39
N LYS A 73 4.07 16.87 -9.73
CA LYS A 73 4.39 17.12 -8.31
C LYS A 73 3.56 16.27 -7.35
N ARG A 74 2.29 15.98 -7.69
CA ARG A 74 1.34 15.25 -6.83
C ARG A 74 1.05 13.86 -7.41
N ILE A 75 1.89 12.91 -7.06
CA ILE A 75 1.77 11.50 -7.46
C ILE A 75 1.08 10.66 -6.39
N THR A 76 0.74 9.42 -6.72
CA THR A 76 0.17 8.47 -5.78
C THR A 76 1.19 8.13 -4.68
N PRO A 77 0.85 8.31 -3.40
CA PRO A 77 1.80 8.12 -2.29
C PRO A 77 1.96 6.64 -1.94
N TYR A 78 2.38 5.83 -2.91
CA TYR A 78 2.47 4.38 -2.81
C TYR A 78 3.37 3.91 -1.65
N TRP A 79 4.34 4.73 -1.25
CA TRP A 79 5.23 4.43 -0.12
C TRP A 79 4.50 4.31 1.22
N ARG A 80 3.29 4.87 1.36
CA ARG A 80 2.44 4.76 2.55
C ARG A 80 1.74 3.40 2.66
N VAL A 81 1.85 2.54 1.65
CA VAL A 81 1.32 1.17 1.68
C VAL A 81 2.37 0.22 2.24
N VAL A 82 2.05 -0.43 3.35
CA VAL A 82 2.91 -1.42 4.02
C VAL A 82 2.22 -2.78 4.08
N ARG A 83 2.98 -3.83 4.41
CA ARG A 83 2.40 -5.15 4.72
C ARG A 83 1.60 -5.09 6.02
N ASP A 84 0.80 -6.12 6.27
CA ASP A 84 -0.07 -6.18 7.44
C ASP A 84 0.69 -6.19 8.78
N ASN A 85 1.97 -6.55 8.75
CA ASN A 85 2.89 -6.51 9.88
C ASN A 85 3.81 -5.25 9.90
N GLY A 86 3.49 -4.23 9.09
CA GLY A 86 4.27 -2.99 9.03
C GLY A 86 5.57 -3.08 8.22
N GLU A 87 5.88 -4.24 7.63
CA GLU A 87 7.05 -4.38 6.76
C GLU A 87 6.90 -3.61 5.45
N LEU A 88 8.02 -3.09 4.95
CA LEU A 88 8.10 -2.47 3.64
C LEU A 88 7.98 -3.48 2.48
N ASN A 89 7.64 -2.99 1.30
CA ASN A 89 7.47 -3.82 0.11
C ASN A 89 8.72 -3.80 -0.77
N PRO A 90 9.50 -4.91 -0.85
CA PRO A 90 10.70 -4.96 -1.66
C PRO A 90 10.43 -4.90 -3.17
N LYS A 91 9.18 -5.14 -3.60
CA LYS A 91 8.78 -5.12 -5.02
C LYS A 91 8.36 -3.73 -5.51
N PHE A 92 8.40 -2.70 -4.66
CA PHE A 92 8.11 -1.34 -5.09
C PHE A 92 9.23 -0.75 -5.95
N PRO A 93 8.94 0.27 -6.76
CA PRO A 93 9.96 0.96 -7.55
C PRO A 93 11.09 1.47 -6.65
N GLY A 94 12.34 1.11 -6.98
CA GLY A 94 13.52 1.42 -6.15
C GLY A 94 13.61 0.64 -4.83
N GLY A 95 12.77 -0.37 -4.65
CA GLY A 95 12.77 -1.28 -3.52
C GLY A 95 12.58 -0.62 -2.15
N VAL A 96 13.00 -1.35 -1.11
CA VAL A 96 12.93 -0.91 0.29
C VAL A 96 13.64 0.42 0.49
N SER A 97 14.79 0.66 -0.14
CA SER A 97 15.58 1.88 0.03
C SER A 97 14.78 3.13 -0.33
N ARG A 98 14.11 3.13 -1.50
CA ARG A 98 13.29 4.27 -1.94
C ARG A 98 12.06 4.45 -1.06
N GLN A 99 11.35 3.37 -0.74
CA GLN A 99 10.19 3.44 0.15
C GLN A 99 10.58 4.00 1.53
N SER A 100 11.67 3.51 2.12
CA SER A 100 12.20 4.01 3.39
C SER A 100 12.54 5.50 3.31
N ARG A 101 13.18 5.96 2.22
CA ARG A 101 13.51 7.37 2.04
C ARG A 101 12.27 8.27 2.06
N TYR A 102 11.21 7.89 1.33
CA TYR A 102 9.95 8.65 1.33
C TYR A 102 9.27 8.65 2.70
N LEU A 103 9.26 7.51 3.40
CA LEU A 103 8.70 7.42 4.73
C LEU A 103 9.51 8.24 5.76
N ARG A 104 10.85 8.20 5.73
CA ARG A 104 11.68 9.07 6.59
C ARG A 104 11.41 10.54 6.33
N ALA A 105 11.23 10.94 5.07
CA ALA A 105 10.85 12.30 4.71
C ALA A 105 9.46 12.71 5.23
N GLU A 106 8.63 11.76 5.68
CA GLU A 106 7.35 11.99 6.36
C GLU A 106 7.42 11.82 7.90
N GLY A 107 8.62 11.65 8.45
CA GLY A 107 8.84 11.51 9.90
C GLY A 107 8.57 10.11 10.44
N PHE A 108 8.63 9.07 9.62
CA PHE A 108 8.56 7.68 10.09
C PHE A 108 9.94 7.18 10.53
N ALA A 109 9.95 6.47 11.66
CA ALA A 109 11.09 5.71 12.16
C ALA A 109 10.91 4.20 11.88
N PHE A 110 11.99 3.44 11.99
CA PHE A 110 11.99 1.99 11.78
C PHE A 110 12.50 1.28 13.03
N LEU A 111 11.95 0.09 13.34
CA LEU A 111 12.36 -0.69 14.51
C LEU A 111 13.83 -1.13 14.46
N ARG A 112 14.35 -1.38 13.25
CA ARG A 112 15.73 -1.80 12.98
C ARG A 112 16.09 -1.51 11.53
N ASP A 113 17.36 -1.25 11.28
CA ASP A 113 17.90 -1.26 9.92
C ASP A 113 18.14 -2.71 9.48
N SER A 114 17.42 -3.16 8.46
CA SER A 114 17.45 -4.56 8.03
C SER A 114 17.00 -4.70 6.58
N LYS A 115 17.16 -5.91 6.01
CA LYS A 115 16.63 -6.23 4.67
C LYS A 115 15.10 -6.13 4.59
N ARG A 116 14.39 -6.20 5.72
CA ARG A 116 12.92 -6.05 5.81
C ARG A 116 12.57 -5.08 6.94
N PRO A 117 12.75 -3.76 6.74
CA PRO A 117 12.43 -2.77 7.74
C PRO A 117 10.94 -2.80 8.08
N ILE A 118 10.64 -2.64 9.37
CA ILE A 118 9.29 -2.51 9.91
C ILE A 118 9.16 -1.09 10.45
N VAL A 119 8.09 -0.40 10.07
CA VAL A 119 7.81 0.96 10.55
C VAL A 119 7.50 0.89 12.05
N LYS A 120 8.13 1.74 12.86
CA LYS A 120 7.87 1.84 14.30
C LYS A 120 6.45 2.37 14.53
N GLU A 121 5.73 1.78 15.50
CA GLU A 121 4.38 2.20 15.89
C GLU A 121 3.40 2.27 14.70
N PHE A 122 3.53 1.37 13.71
CA PHE A 122 2.79 1.49 12.46
C PHE A 122 1.27 1.34 12.65
N GLU A 123 0.83 0.60 13.67
CA GLU A 123 -0.56 0.39 14.04
C GLU A 123 -1.25 1.71 14.41
N GLU A 124 -0.60 2.56 15.20
CA GLU A 124 -1.10 3.89 15.62
C GLU A 124 -1.14 4.88 14.44
N ARG A 125 -0.30 4.63 13.44
CA ARG A 125 -0.17 5.44 12.23
C ARG A 125 -1.13 4.99 11.12
N GLN A 126 -1.94 3.96 11.33
CA GLN A 126 -2.88 3.50 10.31
C GLN A 126 -3.98 4.53 10.03
N PHE A 127 -4.21 4.77 8.74
CA PHE A 127 -5.31 5.53 8.22
C PHE A 127 -6.56 4.65 8.19
N ARG A 128 -7.64 5.13 8.82
CA ARG A 128 -8.95 4.48 8.74
C ARG A 128 -9.70 5.00 7.52
N LEU A 129 -9.83 4.16 6.51
CA LEU A 129 -10.69 4.43 5.35
C LEU A 129 -12.15 4.46 5.83
N ARG A 130 -12.77 5.65 5.79
CA ARG A 130 -14.22 5.77 5.84
C ARG A 130 -14.80 5.29 4.52
#